data_AF-A0A194S213-F1
#
_entry.id   AF-A0A194S213-F1
#
_cell.length_a   1.000
_cell.length_b   1.000
_cell.length_c   1.000
_cell.angle_alpha   90.00
_cell.angle_beta   90.00
_cell.angle_gamma   90.00
#
_symmetry.space_group_name_H-M   'P 1'
#
loop_
_entity.id
_entity.type
_entity.pdbx_description
1 polymer ?
#
loop_
_entity_poly.entity_id
_entity_poly.type
_entity_poly.pdbx_seq_one_letter_code
_entity_poly.pdbx_strand_id
1 'polypeptide(L)'
;MASTAADSRGHVRTSSIAQKRSNAASPRTPRTAPFSGGPDSPASSQGRSSTPDIPPRLAIRVIAAALALFLVLHYAPALLSSSSSSSSSSTSRLSPSALAHHARERKALRQGAPESWVLPRKWRDVRPGDGDVVVNGETLPACKRVMLFRMGDQHGFSSEMLHYARALVVANKLGYALLADDAQWNYGALSDYFVPRLVHCRPPEDWFSTGAATRVGTRRWQGQDRVWLGRETEPQVDEWIRDEMLDPNDLDDLRARKFAPGTTVLPEGETLPSAFEEVFSDFAAALKEVWRPNQELAALVRKQRMELGLGGGGLRHRKHSPTWGGNRRKGAAPVDTSQDDEEQDREAWELGVAERADRGPVVGLHLGGPKPSLSLSLFGLSPPPGAAAAASSFHVGDPSAPLAAAHDATRRLTHASSASPSYSRVRPTLFPPGTTATLVALTANSSAFDELAARPESVEFNVVRTSAPASDELARWDGVFGNGGASSGEGGGADRLLSEWDQKRWNDEVPRGLKVLLARHFARDLTTLSLYADAFIVSAASPTGRLALLLSGEEGAVGPRDFHGGSFGGRVRSVDAWWSPTARVQAVLGA
;
A
#
# COMPACT_ATOMS: atom_id res chain seq x y z
N MET A 1 -38.75 -43.98 7.99
CA MET A 1 -39.54 -43.10 7.11
C MET A 1 -38.64 -41.97 6.63
N ALA A 2 -38.59 -41.81 5.31
CA ALA A 2 -37.97 -40.79 4.45
C ALA A 2 -36.89 -39.81 4.97
N SER A 3 -35.72 -39.94 4.31
CA SER A 3 -34.67 -38.97 4.00
C SER A 3 -35.20 -37.62 3.46
N THR A 4 -34.50 -36.52 3.76
CA THR A 4 -33.77 -35.70 2.77
C THR A 4 -32.78 -34.72 3.42
N ALA A 5 -31.58 -34.68 2.84
CA ALA A 5 -30.56 -33.66 2.97
C ALA A 5 -30.65 -32.69 1.78
N ALA A 6 -30.34 -31.40 2.02
CA ALA A 6 -29.94 -30.30 1.12
C ALA A 6 -30.32 -28.99 1.87
N ASP A 7 -29.65 -27.83 1.79
CA ASP A 7 -28.77 -27.27 0.78
C ASP A 7 -28.04 -26.07 1.42
N SER A 8 -26.75 -25.86 1.14
CA SER A 8 -26.10 -24.54 1.37
C SER A 8 -25.11 -24.27 0.24
N ARG A 9 -25.64 -23.72 -0.85
CA ARG A 9 -24.92 -23.07 -1.94
C ARG A 9 -25.44 -21.65 -2.11
N GLY A 10 -24.52 -20.70 -2.29
CA GLY A 10 -24.77 -19.31 -2.70
C GLY A 10 -23.62 -18.42 -2.22
N HIS A 11 -22.93 -17.61 -3.02
CA HIS A 11 -23.11 -17.18 -4.40
C HIS A 11 -21.76 -16.98 -5.08
N VAL A 12 -21.53 -17.68 -6.20
CA VAL A 12 -20.53 -17.33 -7.21
C VAL A 12 -21.29 -16.57 -8.29
N ARG A 13 -21.00 -15.27 -8.46
CA ARG A 13 -21.50 -14.50 -9.61
C ARG A 13 -20.65 -14.88 -10.82
N THR A 14 -21.23 -15.71 -11.69
CA THR A 14 -20.78 -15.91 -13.07
C THR A 14 -21.52 -14.92 -13.95
N SER A 15 -20.81 -13.94 -14.52
CA SER A 15 -21.24 -13.25 -15.73
C SER A 15 -20.05 -13.18 -16.66
N SER A 16 -20.09 -14.00 -17.71
CA SER A 16 -19.09 -14.08 -18.76
C SER A 16 -19.25 -12.90 -19.71
N ILE A 17 -18.18 -12.12 -19.92
CA ILE A 17 -18.12 -11.14 -21.01
C ILE A 17 -17.28 -11.77 -22.11
N ALA A 18 -17.97 -12.47 -23.02
CA ALA A 18 -17.45 -12.79 -24.35
C ALA A 18 -18.63 -12.94 -25.33
N GLN A 19 -18.58 -12.15 -26.41
CA GLN A 19 -19.34 -12.24 -27.67
C GLN A 19 -20.80 -11.74 -27.72
N LYS A 20 -21.03 -10.60 -28.40
CA LYS A 20 -22.02 -10.51 -29.50
C LYS A 20 -21.88 -9.27 -30.44
N ARG A 21 -21.48 -9.57 -31.69
CA ARG A 21 -21.85 -9.07 -33.03
C ARG A 21 -22.32 -7.62 -33.32
N SER A 22 -21.56 -6.99 -34.23
CA SER A 22 -21.90 -6.40 -35.55
C SER A 22 -23.35 -6.10 -36.00
N ASN A 23 -23.44 -4.96 -36.71
CA ASN A 23 -24.36 -4.52 -37.79
C ASN A 23 -25.68 -3.82 -37.43
N ALA A 24 -25.76 -2.53 -37.77
CA ALA A 24 -26.91 -1.90 -38.45
C ALA A 24 -26.49 -0.55 -39.08
N ALA A 25 -27.13 -0.19 -40.19
CA ALA A 25 -26.70 0.80 -41.16
C ALA A 25 -27.58 2.07 -41.18
N SER A 26 -26.97 3.21 -41.58
CA SER A 26 -27.55 4.40 -42.27
C SER A 26 -28.57 5.29 -41.52
N PRO A 27 -28.84 6.57 -41.90
CA PRO A 27 -28.56 7.24 -43.19
C PRO A 27 -28.03 8.72 -43.18
N ARG A 28 -27.74 9.15 -44.41
CA ARG A 28 -27.40 10.47 -45.01
C ARG A 28 -28.06 11.77 -44.47
N THR A 29 -27.20 12.82 -44.35
CA THR A 29 -27.23 14.26 -44.80
C THR A 29 -28.55 15.03 -44.99
N PRO A 30 -28.61 16.36 -44.73
CA PRO A 30 -28.19 17.38 -45.73
C PRO A 30 -27.54 18.70 -45.21
N ARG A 31 -26.46 19.10 -45.89
CA ARG A 31 -26.17 20.38 -46.58
C ARG A 31 -26.78 21.71 -46.05
N THR A 32 -25.91 22.68 -45.74
CA THR A 32 -26.10 24.13 -46.02
C THR A 32 -24.75 24.85 -46.09
N ALA A 33 -24.66 25.86 -46.96
CA ALA A 33 -23.45 26.59 -47.35
C ALA A 33 -23.56 28.08 -46.90
N PRO A 34 -22.82 29.04 -47.47
CA PRO A 34 -21.65 29.70 -46.89
C PRO A 34 -21.89 31.19 -46.55
N PHE A 35 -21.03 31.82 -45.74
CA PHE A 35 -20.94 33.28 -45.74
C PHE A 35 -19.52 33.80 -45.48
N SER A 36 -19.21 34.85 -46.23
CA SER A 36 -17.97 35.57 -46.46
C SER A 36 -17.76 36.75 -45.50
N GLY A 37 -16.50 37.14 -45.27
CA GLY A 37 -16.13 38.52 -44.89
C GLY A 37 -14.91 38.60 -43.96
N GLY A 38 -13.75 39.06 -44.47
CA GLY A 38 -12.59 39.50 -43.67
C GLY A 38 -12.77 40.96 -43.18
N PRO A 39 -11.71 41.77 -43.01
CA PRO A 39 -10.29 41.50 -42.76
C PRO A 39 -9.79 42.22 -41.47
N ASP A 40 -8.55 41.96 -41.03
CA ASP A 40 -7.53 43.00 -40.74
C ASP A 40 -6.28 42.41 -40.06
N SER A 41 -5.12 42.82 -40.58
CA SER A 41 -3.79 42.61 -40.01
C SER A 41 -3.50 43.69 -38.94
N PRO A 42 -2.45 43.56 -38.09
CA PRO A 42 -1.10 43.98 -38.54
C PRO A 42 0.12 43.26 -37.91
N ALA A 43 1.23 43.36 -38.67
CA ALA A 43 2.64 43.56 -38.28
C ALA A 43 3.28 42.65 -37.20
N SER A 44 4.18 41.71 -37.54
CA SER A 44 5.58 41.86 -38.01
C SER A 44 6.58 42.39 -36.97
N SER A 45 7.37 41.49 -36.37
CA SER A 45 8.81 41.71 -36.08
C SER A 45 9.52 40.35 -35.99
N GLN A 46 10.15 39.92 -37.09
CA GLN A 46 11.03 38.76 -37.12
C GLN A 46 12.49 39.22 -37.01
N GLY A 47 13.16 38.82 -35.92
CA GLY A 47 14.60 38.91 -35.76
C GLY A 47 15.30 37.84 -36.61
N ARG A 48 16.22 38.28 -37.48
CA ARG A 48 17.06 37.42 -38.31
C ARG A 48 18.10 36.69 -37.44
N SER A 49 17.92 35.38 -37.29
CA SER A 49 18.96 34.45 -36.87
C SER A 49 19.65 33.92 -38.13
N SER A 50 20.90 34.32 -38.36
CA SER A 50 21.72 33.82 -39.46
C SER A 50 22.19 32.39 -39.17
N THR A 51 21.46 31.39 -39.67
CA THR A 51 21.95 30.03 -39.75
C THR A 51 22.83 29.87 -40.99
N PRO A 52 23.99 29.20 -40.90
CA PRO A 52 24.83 28.95 -42.06
C PRO A 52 24.11 28.04 -43.06
N ASP A 53 24.06 28.47 -44.32
CA ASP A 53 23.48 27.72 -45.43
C ASP A 53 24.32 26.46 -45.68
N ILE A 54 23.79 25.31 -45.23
CA ILE A 54 24.34 24.01 -45.57
C ILE A 54 23.88 23.69 -47.00
N PRO A 55 24.82 23.46 -47.95
CA PRO A 55 24.43 23.14 -49.32
C PRO A 55 23.54 21.90 -49.34
N PRO A 56 22.46 21.88 -50.14
CA PRO A 56 21.37 20.90 -50.03
C PRO A 56 21.85 19.44 -50.19
N ARG A 57 22.94 19.23 -50.94
CA ARG A 57 23.56 17.90 -51.08
C ARG A 57 24.23 17.40 -49.80
N LEU A 58 24.78 18.31 -48.99
CA LEU A 58 25.40 17.98 -47.70
C LEU A 58 24.32 17.74 -46.64
N ALA A 59 23.25 18.53 -46.64
CA ALA A 59 22.11 18.33 -45.75
C ALA A 59 21.45 16.95 -45.95
N ILE A 60 21.24 16.53 -47.19
CA ILE A 60 20.68 15.19 -47.50
C ILE A 60 21.63 14.08 -47.01
N ARG A 61 22.94 14.23 -47.17
CA ARG A 61 23.92 13.24 -46.68
C ARG A 61 23.95 13.16 -45.16
N VAL A 62 23.88 14.29 -44.48
CA VAL A 62 23.85 14.35 -43.00
C VAL A 62 22.55 13.75 -42.47
N ILE A 63 21.40 14.05 -43.08
CA ILE A 63 20.10 13.47 -42.70
C ILE A 63 20.10 11.96 -42.96
N ALA A 64 20.59 11.51 -44.12
CA ALA A 64 20.68 10.08 -44.43
C ALA A 64 21.63 9.33 -43.47
N ALA A 65 22.78 9.93 -43.13
CA ALA A 65 23.71 9.36 -42.17
C ALA A 65 23.12 9.33 -40.75
N ALA A 66 22.39 10.38 -40.34
CA ALA A 66 21.70 10.42 -39.05
C ALA A 66 20.57 9.40 -38.97
N LEU A 67 19.79 9.21 -40.04
CA LEU A 67 18.75 8.17 -40.12
C LEU A 67 19.36 6.77 -40.12
N ALA A 68 20.45 6.53 -40.85
CA ALA A 68 21.15 5.25 -40.82
C ALA A 68 21.72 4.96 -39.43
N LEU A 69 22.32 5.95 -38.77
CA LEU A 69 22.84 5.83 -37.40
C LEU A 69 21.71 5.58 -36.39
N PHE A 70 20.58 6.28 -36.53
CA PHE A 70 19.40 6.06 -35.69
C PHE A 70 18.84 4.65 -35.87
N LEU A 71 18.73 4.18 -37.12
CA LEU A 71 18.30 2.81 -37.43
C LEU A 71 19.28 1.77 -36.85
N VAL A 72 20.58 1.99 -36.97
CA VAL A 72 21.59 1.09 -36.38
C VAL A 72 21.52 1.12 -34.85
N LEU A 73 21.47 2.28 -34.21
CA LEU A 73 21.44 2.38 -32.75
C LEU A 73 20.14 1.83 -32.14
N HIS A 74 19.00 1.96 -32.82
CA HIS A 74 17.72 1.45 -32.31
C HIS A 74 17.45 -0.01 -32.67
N TYR A 75 17.88 -0.48 -33.85
CA TYR A 75 17.56 -1.83 -34.32
C TYR A 75 18.73 -2.82 -34.29
N ALA A 76 20.00 -2.37 -34.25
CA ALA A 76 21.13 -3.29 -34.09
C ALA A 76 21.13 -4.03 -32.74
N PRO A 77 20.69 -3.44 -31.60
CA PRO A 77 20.51 -4.21 -30.36
C PRO A 77 19.48 -5.32 -30.50
N ALA A 78 18.43 -5.13 -31.30
CA ALA A 78 17.42 -6.16 -31.57
C ALA A 78 17.94 -7.28 -32.50
N LEU A 79 18.86 -6.95 -33.42
CA LEU A 79 19.47 -7.94 -34.33
C LEU A 79 20.65 -8.69 -33.69
N LEU A 80 21.43 -8.06 -32.82
CA LEU A 80 22.54 -8.68 -32.08
C LEU A 80 22.09 -9.45 -30.82
N SER A 81 20.86 -9.23 -30.35
CA SER A 81 20.25 -10.03 -29.27
C SER A 81 19.51 -11.28 -29.76
N SER A 82 19.69 -11.69 -31.01
CA SER A 82 19.00 -12.86 -31.61
C SER A 82 19.57 -14.23 -31.18
N SER A 83 20.35 -14.29 -30.10
CA SER A 83 20.75 -15.52 -29.42
C SER A 83 20.14 -15.71 -28.02
N SER A 84 19.04 -15.00 -27.72
CA SER A 84 18.17 -15.33 -26.57
C SER A 84 16.71 -15.52 -27.00
N SER A 85 16.39 -16.77 -27.34
CA SER A 85 15.13 -17.45 -27.05
C SER A 85 13.83 -16.73 -27.42
N SER A 86 13.52 -16.70 -28.72
CA SER A 86 12.14 -16.82 -29.21
C SER A 86 11.79 -18.31 -29.39
N SER A 87 11.66 -19.04 -28.28
CA SER A 87 11.11 -20.40 -28.29
C SER A 87 9.66 -20.36 -27.83
N SER A 88 8.77 -20.58 -28.78
CA SER A 88 7.40 -21.05 -28.60
C SER A 88 7.29 -22.11 -27.50
N SER A 89 6.52 -21.78 -26.46
CA SER A 89 5.55 -22.65 -25.77
C SER A 89 5.92 -24.13 -25.61
N SER A 90 7.08 -24.40 -25.06
CA SER A 90 7.36 -25.64 -24.33
C SER A 90 7.79 -25.23 -22.94
N THR A 91 6.90 -25.39 -21.97
CA THR A 91 7.19 -25.29 -20.54
C THR A 91 8.26 -26.33 -20.22
N SER A 92 9.53 -25.95 -20.37
CA SER A 92 10.65 -26.78 -19.98
C SER A 92 10.59 -26.93 -18.46
N ARG A 93 9.99 -28.03 -18.01
CA ARG A 93 10.02 -28.40 -16.60
C ARG A 93 11.49 -28.41 -16.17
N LEU A 94 11.80 -27.64 -15.13
CA LEU A 94 13.12 -27.70 -14.51
C LEU A 94 13.45 -29.17 -14.21
N SER A 95 14.70 -29.56 -14.43
CA SER A 95 15.14 -30.89 -14.01
C SER A 95 14.91 -31.03 -12.50
N PRO A 96 14.58 -32.23 -12.00
CA PRO A 96 14.38 -32.45 -10.55
C PRO A 96 15.58 -31.97 -9.70
N SER A 97 16.80 -32.08 -10.22
CA SER A 97 18.01 -31.59 -9.56
C SER A 97 18.08 -30.06 -9.50
N ALA A 98 17.73 -29.36 -10.57
CA ALA A 98 17.68 -27.90 -10.59
C ALA A 98 16.57 -27.38 -9.65
N LEU A 99 15.42 -28.05 -9.63
CA LEU A 99 14.33 -27.71 -8.73
C LEU A 99 14.74 -27.88 -7.26
N ALA A 100 15.37 -29.01 -6.92
CA ALA A 100 15.86 -29.27 -5.58
C ALA A 100 16.95 -28.27 -5.15
N HIS A 101 17.83 -27.86 -6.06
CA HIS A 101 18.82 -26.82 -5.80
C HIS A 101 18.15 -25.48 -5.47
N HIS A 102 17.22 -25.03 -6.32
CA HIS A 102 16.52 -23.77 -6.12
C HIS A 102 15.66 -23.77 -4.84
N ALA A 103 15.04 -24.90 -4.50
CA ALA A 103 14.33 -25.06 -3.22
C ALA A 103 15.26 -24.95 -2.00
N ARG A 104 16.48 -25.52 -2.08
CA ARG A 104 17.49 -25.41 -1.01
C ARG A 104 18.00 -23.98 -0.86
N GLU A 105 18.27 -23.30 -1.97
CA GLU A 105 18.70 -21.89 -1.99
C GLU A 105 17.64 -20.98 -1.36
N ARG A 106 16.37 -21.12 -1.75
CA ARG A 106 15.25 -20.39 -1.14
C ARG A 106 15.13 -20.67 0.36
N LYS A 107 15.30 -21.93 0.79
CA LYS A 107 15.29 -22.28 2.21
C LYS A 107 16.45 -21.64 2.97
N ALA A 108 17.65 -21.57 2.36
CA ALA A 108 18.82 -20.93 2.94
C ALA A 108 18.62 -19.41 3.08
N LEU A 109 18.10 -18.75 2.04
CA LEU A 109 17.81 -17.32 2.06
C LEU A 109 16.85 -16.94 3.17
N ARG A 110 15.84 -17.77 3.46
CA ARG A 110 14.89 -17.53 4.55
C ARG A 110 15.42 -17.78 5.95
N GLN A 111 16.63 -18.32 6.11
CA GLN A 111 17.27 -18.53 7.41
C GLN A 111 16.39 -19.30 8.42
N GLY A 112 15.56 -20.23 7.94
CA GLY A 112 14.66 -21.04 8.77
C GLY A 112 13.25 -20.48 8.97
N ALA A 113 12.95 -19.27 8.47
CA ALA A 113 11.58 -18.75 8.48
C ALA A 113 10.65 -19.67 7.64
N PRO A 114 9.43 -19.97 8.14
CA PRO A 114 8.48 -20.80 7.42
C PRO A 114 7.90 -20.08 6.20
N GLU A 115 7.25 -20.84 5.33
CA GLU A 115 6.51 -20.31 4.19
C GLU A 115 5.49 -19.23 4.62
N SER A 116 5.29 -18.24 3.75
CA SER A 116 4.26 -17.19 3.91
C SER A 116 2.83 -17.72 3.84
N TRP A 117 2.67 -18.99 3.51
CA TRP A 117 1.40 -19.71 3.41
C TRP A 117 1.49 -21.06 4.14
N VAL A 118 0.35 -21.55 4.61
CA VAL A 118 0.22 -22.86 5.24
C VAL A 118 -1.09 -23.52 4.83
N LEU A 119 -1.08 -24.85 4.76
CA LEU A 119 -2.30 -25.62 4.60
C LEU A 119 -3.09 -25.65 5.93
N PRO A 120 -4.42 -25.87 5.89
CA PRO A 120 -5.22 -26.08 7.09
C PRO A 120 -4.62 -27.17 7.99
N ARG A 121 -4.87 -27.09 9.30
CA ARG A 121 -4.25 -27.97 10.30
C ARG A 121 -4.30 -29.46 9.96
N LYS A 122 -5.42 -29.94 9.40
CA LYS A 122 -5.62 -31.33 8.97
C LYS A 122 -4.70 -31.77 7.81
N TRP A 123 -4.17 -30.82 7.05
CA TRP A 123 -3.35 -31.01 5.86
C TRP A 123 -1.92 -30.52 6.04
N ARG A 124 -1.53 -30.12 7.26
CA ARG A 124 -0.26 -29.42 7.49
C ARG A 124 0.98 -30.25 7.13
N ASP A 125 0.87 -31.57 7.23
CA ASP A 125 1.96 -32.50 6.89
C ASP A 125 1.99 -32.86 5.39
N VAL A 126 0.99 -32.43 4.61
CA VAL A 126 0.95 -32.64 3.16
C VAL A 126 1.94 -31.68 2.49
N ARG A 127 2.89 -32.26 1.75
CA ARG A 127 3.87 -31.50 0.98
C ARG A 127 3.24 -30.92 -0.29
N PRO A 128 3.80 -29.82 -0.83
CA PRO A 128 3.54 -29.41 -2.21
C PRO A 128 3.67 -30.57 -3.21
N GLY A 129 3.01 -30.44 -4.35
CA GLY A 129 3.12 -31.41 -5.44
C GLY A 129 1.84 -31.54 -6.24
N ASP A 130 1.90 -32.38 -7.26
CA ASP A 130 0.82 -32.53 -8.22
C ASP A 130 -0.28 -33.47 -7.70
N GLY A 131 -1.51 -33.17 -8.09
CA GLY A 131 -2.68 -33.99 -7.84
C GLY A 131 -3.30 -33.85 -6.45
N ASP A 132 -4.50 -34.39 -6.34
CA ASP A 132 -5.33 -34.38 -5.15
C ASP A 132 -4.78 -35.35 -4.09
N VAL A 133 -4.93 -35.01 -2.81
CA VAL A 133 -4.52 -35.85 -1.68
C VAL A 133 -5.71 -36.12 -0.79
N VAL A 134 -5.97 -37.40 -0.48
CA VAL A 134 -7.04 -37.81 0.43
C VAL A 134 -6.46 -38.13 1.79
N VAL A 135 -6.94 -37.47 2.85
CA VAL A 135 -6.58 -37.75 4.25
C VAL A 135 -7.89 -37.83 5.03
N ASN A 136 -8.08 -38.93 5.76
CA ASN A 136 -9.27 -39.18 6.59
C ASN A 136 -10.61 -39.03 5.83
N GLY A 137 -10.65 -39.43 4.55
CA GLY A 137 -11.87 -39.42 3.73
C GLY A 137 -12.26 -38.05 3.14
N GLU A 138 -11.52 -37.00 3.45
CA GLU A 138 -11.63 -35.71 2.77
C GLU A 138 -10.54 -35.57 1.71
N THR A 139 -10.74 -34.73 0.70
CA THR A 139 -9.78 -34.50 -0.39
C THR A 139 -9.27 -33.06 -0.36
N LEU A 140 -7.94 -32.88 -0.37
CA LEU A 140 -7.27 -31.60 -0.64
C LEU A 140 -7.00 -31.54 -2.15
N PRO A 141 -7.70 -30.66 -2.91
CA PRO A 141 -7.52 -30.58 -4.35
C PRO A 141 -6.20 -29.90 -4.72
N ALA A 142 -5.64 -30.24 -5.87
CA ALA A 142 -4.56 -29.45 -6.46
C ALA A 142 -5.02 -28.02 -6.77
N CYS A 143 -4.12 -27.04 -6.62
CA CYS A 143 -4.42 -25.66 -7.00
C CYS A 143 -4.55 -25.56 -8.52
N LYS A 144 -5.78 -25.34 -9.00
CA LYS A 144 -6.06 -25.18 -10.43
C LYS A 144 -5.37 -23.96 -11.03
N ARG A 145 -5.39 -22.85 -10.29
CA ARG A 145 -4.82 -21.56 -10.71
C ARG A 145 -3.95 -21.00 -9.61
N VAL A 146 -2.69 -20.73 -9.93
CA VAL A 146 -1.68 -20.20 -8.99
C VAL A 146 -1.11 -18.88 -9.52
N MET A 147 -1.10 -17.88 -8.66
CA MET A 147 -0.38 -16.63 -8.89
C MET A 147 0.82 -16.59 -7.94
N LEU A 148 2.01 -16.49 -8.50
CA LEU A 148 3.25 -16.29 -7.75
C LEU A 148 3.51 -14.78 -7.62
N PHE A 149 3.64 -14.28 -6.40
CA PHE A 149 4.13 -12.93 -6.15
C PHE A 149 5.58 -12.97 -5.69
N ARG A 150 6.47 -12.21 -6.34
CA ARG A 150 7.88 -12.10 -5.93
C ARG A 150 8.11 -10.78 -5.20
N MET A 151 8.53 -10.87 -3.93
CA MET A 151 8.97 -9.69 -3.19
C MET A 151 10.35 -9.25 -3.66
N GLY A 152 10.51 -7.94 -3.85
CA GLY A 152 11.79 -7.32 -4.26
C GLY A 152 12.65 -6.91 -3.06
N ASP A 153 13.93 -6.66 -3.31
CA ASP A 153 14.95 -6.26 -2.32
C ASP A 153 15.39 -4.79 -2.43
N GLN A 154 14.83 -4.04 -3.39
CA GLN A 154 15.27 -2.67 -3.70
C GLN A 154 14.33 -1.57 -3.20
N HIS A 155 13.16 -1.93 -2.65
CA HIS A 155 12.12 -0.97 -2.31
C HIS A 155 11.83 -0.93 -0.81
N GLY A 156 11.18 0.15 -0.37
CA GLY A 156 10.73 0.31 1.01
C GLY A 156 9.68 -0.73 1.42
N PHE A 157 9.63 -1.08 2.72
CA PHE A 157 8.69 -2.05 3.28
C PHE A 157 7.24 -1.80 2.83
N SER A 158 6.73 -0.58 3.03
CA SER A 158 5.36 -0.24 2.68
C SER A 158 5.10 -0.25 1.18
N SER A 159 6.12 0.03 0.37
CA SER A 159 6.01 -0.06 -1.09
C SER A 159 5.82 -1.51 -1.54
N GLU A 160 6.60 -2.45 -1.00
CA GLU A 160 6.46 -3.88 -1.29
C GLU A 160 5.11 -4.42 -0.81
N MET A 161 4.71 -4.05 0.41
CA MET A 161 3.42 -4.50 0.97
C MET A 161 2.21 -3.98 0.17
N LEU A 162 2.27 -2.74 -0.36
CA LEU A 162 1.24 -2.24 -1.27
C LEU A 162 1.22 -2.97 -2.61
N HIS A 163 2.39 -3.37 -3.14
CA HIS A 163 2.46 -4.17 -4.36
C HIS A 163 1.93 -5.59 -4.13
N TYR A 164 2.19 -6.16 -2.95
CA TYR A 164 1.61 -7.43 -2.53
C TYR A 164 0.08 -7.33 -2.37
N ALA A 165 -0.43 -6.22 -1.81
CA ALA A 165 -1.88 -5.95 -1.74
C ALA A 165 -2.52 -5.89 -3.13
N ARG A 166 -1.86 -5.25 -4.12
CA ARG A 166 -2.30 -5.28 -5.52
C ARG A 166 -2.40 -6.72 -6.04
N ALA A 167 -1.35 -7.52 -5.83
CA ALA A 167 -1.35 -8.92 -6.25
C ALA A 167 -2.47 -9.74 -5.60
N LEU A 168 -2.78 -9.50 -4.32
CA LEU A 168 -3.91 -10.12 -3.61
C LEU A 168 -5.25 -9.77 -4.26
N VAL A 169 -5.49 -8.50 -4.58
CA VAL A 169 -6.73 -8.06 -5.22
C VAL A 169 -6.88 -8.66 -6.61
N VAL A 170 -5.84 -8.60 -7.43
CA VAL A 170 -5.85 -9.21 -8.77
C VAL A 170 -6.09 -10.72 -8.68
N ALA A 171 -5.39 -11.42 -7.78
CA ALA A 171 -5.59 -12.84 -7.56
C ALA A 171 -7.02 -13.17 -7.12
N ASN A 172 -7.60 -12.40 -6.21
CA ASN A 172 -8.97 -12.60 -5.73
C ASN A 172 -9.99 -12.37 -6.85
N LYS A 173 -9.85 -11.29 -7.63
CA LYS A 173 -10.76 -10.99 -8.76
C LYS A 173 -10.68 -12.03 -9.87
N LEU A 174 -9.49 -12.55 -10.15
CA LEU A 174 -9.28 -13.54 -11.19
C LEU A 174 -9.39 -15.00 -10.72
N GLY A 175 -9.54 -15.26 -9.41
CA GLY A 175 -9.68 -16.62 -8.86
C GLY A 175 -8.38 -17.43 -8.82
N TYR A 176 -7.25 -16.79 -8.56
CA TYR A 176 -5.96 -17.45 -8.32
C TYR A 176 -5.70 -17.70 -6.83
N ALA A 177 -5.07 -18.83 -6.51
CA ALA A 177 -4.38 -19.00 -5.24
C ALA A 177 -3.07 -18.21 -5.27
N LEU A 178 -2.99 -17.10 -4.53
CA LEU A 178 -1.77 -16.30 -4.43
C LEU A 178 -0.77 -16.92 -3.45
N LEU A 179 0.46 -17.12 -3.91
CA LEU A 179 1.60 -17.57 -3.13
C LEU A 179 2.71 -16.51 -3.20
N ALA A 180 3.21 -16.06 -2.05
CA ALA A 180 4.30 -15.08 -2.00
C ALA A 180 5.65 -15.77 -1.83
N ASP A 181 6.58 -15.48 -2.73
CA ASP A 181 8.00 -15.78 -2.58
C ASP A 181 8.70 -14.57 -1.96
N ASP A 182 8.92 -14.66 -0.65
CA ASP A 182 9.53 -13.66 0.21
C ASP A 182 11.00 -13.98 0.53
N ALA A 183 11.59 -14.99 -0.12
CA ALA A 183 12.96 -15.43 0.19
C ALA A 183 14.00 -14.30 -0.01
N GLN A 184 13.81 -13.49 -1.06
CA GLN A 184 14.69 -12.38 -1.44
C GLN A 184 14.30 -11.05 -0.78
N TRP A 185 13.21 -10.98 -0.01
CA TRP A 185 12.77 -9.71 0.55
C TRP A 185 13.79 -9.15 1.55
N ASN A 186 14.19 -7.89 1.35
CA ASN A 186 15.19 -7.21 2.18
C ASN A 186 14.70 -6.87 3.60
N TYR A 187 13.47 -7.23 3.94
CA TYR A 187 12.91 -7.16 5.29
C TYR A 187 12.63 -8.57 5.85
N GLY A 188 13.31 -9.62 5.41
CA GLY A 188 13.11 -10.96 5.96
C GLY A 188 11.98 -11.72 5.27
N ALA A 189 11.20 -12.50 6.00
CA ALA A 189 10.03 -13.23 5.51
C ALA A 189 8.73 -12.63 6.03
N LEU A 190 7.62 -12.81 5.34
CA LEU A 190 6.29 -12.39 5.82
C LEU A 190 5.96 -13.03 7.18
N SER A 191 6.40 -14.27 7.39
CA SER A 191 6.18 -15.02 8.64
C SER A 191 6.92 -14.45 9.86
N ASP A 192 7.94 -13.60 9.64
CA ASP A 192 8.64 -12.89 10.72
C ASP A 192 7.75 -11.85 11.43
N TYR A 193 6.65 -11.45 10.78
CA TYR A 193 5.72 -10.41 11.25
C TYR A 193 4.28 -10.91 11.36
N PHE A 194 3.87 -11.75 10.41
CA PHE A 194 2.46 -12.08 10.21
C PHE A 194 2.21 -13.58 10.26
N VAL A 195 0.99 -13.95 10.64
CA VAL A 195 0.52 -15.33 10.59
C VAL A 195 0.40 -15.74 9.12
N PRO A 196 1.05 -16.83 8.68
CA PRO A 196 0.98 -17.32 7.31
C PRO A 196 -0.46 -17.44 6.80
N ARG A 197 -0.66 -17.14 5.51
CA ARG A 197 -1.98 -17.22 4.87
C ARG A 197 -2.43 -18.68 4.76
N LEU A 198 -3.72 -18.94 4.95
CA LEU A 198 -4.28 -20.27 4.70
C LEU A 198 -4.52 -20.47 3.20
N VAL A 199 -4.03 -21.60 2.66
CA VAL A 199 -4.30 -22.00 1.28
C VAL A 199 -5.09 -23.31 1.30
N HIS A 200 -6.23 -23.34 0.62
CA HIS A 200 -7.18 -24.47 0.65
C HIS A 200 -7.00 -25.46 -0.50
N CYS A 201 -5.89 -25.36 -1.22
CA CYS A 201 -5.51 -26.27 -2.28
C CYS A 201 -4.02 -26.61 -2.15
N ARG A 202 -3.59 -27.71 -2.75
CA ARG A 202 -2.20 -28.15 -2.77
C ARG A 202 -1.45 -27.43 -3.89
N PRO A 203 -0.47 -26.56 -3.59
CA PRO A 203 0.33 -25.92 -4.62
C PRO A 203 1.29 -26.93 -5.27
N PRO A 204 1.67 -26.72 -6.55
CA PRO A 204 2.63 -27.59 -7.22
C PRO A 204 4.01 -27.54 -6.53
N GLU A 205 4.83 -28.56 -6.70
CA GLU A 205 6.15 -28.65 -6.02
C GLU A 205 7.07 -27.49 -6.41
N ASP A 206 6.97 -27.04 -7.66
CA ASP A 206 7.74 -25.96 -8.25
C ASP A 206 6.99 -24.62 -8.26
N TRP A 207 6.05 -24.40 -7.34
CA TRP A 207 5.20 -23.20 -7.32
C TRP A 207 5.96 -21.86 -7.36
N PHE A 208 7.20 -21.85 -6.89
CA PHE A 208 8.11 -20.70 -6.84
C PHE A 208 8.89 -20.46 -8.14
N SER A 209 8.80 -21.37 -9.12
CA SER A 209 9.47 -21.24 -10.40
C SER A 209 8.73 -20.25 -11.30
N THR A 210 9.39 -19.14 -11.64
CA THR A 210 8.89 -18.20 -12.66
C THR A 210 8.96 -18.78 -14.07
N GLY A 211 9.92 -19.66 -14.36
CA GLY A 211 10.05 -20.32 -15.66
C GLY A 211 8.85 -21.22 -16.00
N ALA A 212 8.15 -21.72 -14.97
CA ALA A 212 6.94 -22.54 -15.12
C ALA A 212 5.64 -21.70 -15.11
N ALA A 213 5.73 -20.37 -14.98
CA ALA A 213 4.58 -19.47 -14.88
C ALA A 213 4.62 -18.41 -15.99
N THR A 214 3.45 -17.95 -16.42
CA THR A 214 3.33 -16.88 -17.41
C THR A 214 3.45 -15.51 -16.75
N ARG A 215 4.28 -14.62 -17.30
CA ARG A 215 4.44 -13.26 -16.77
C ARG A 215 3.13 -12.46 -16.93
N VAL A 216 2.69 -11.78 -15.87
CA VAL A 216 1.54 -10.85 -15.92
C VAL A 216 1.78 -9.75 -16.96
N GLY A 217 0.74 -9.41 -17.71
CA GLY A 217 0.80 -8.43 -18.80
C GLY A 217 1.14 -9.02 -20.18
N THR A 218 1.57 -10.28 -20.27
CA THR A 218 1.72 -10.95 -21.57
C THR A 218 0.36 -11.30 -22.19
N ARG A 219 0.30 -11.51 -23.51
CA ARG A 219 -0.96 -11.78 -24.19
C ARG A 219 -1.69 -13.00 -23.59
N ARG A 220 -2.96 -12.81 -23.17
CA ARG A 220 -3.82 -13.85 -22.55
C ARG A 220 -3.29 -14.43 -21.24
N TRP A 221 -2.47 -13.68 -20.50
CA TRP A 221 -1.98 -14.11 -19.18
C TRP A 221 -3.13 -14.45 -18.22
N GLN A 222 -4.26 -13.73 -18.30
CA GLN A 222 -5.42 -13.94 -17.43
C GLN A 222 -6.04 -15.34 -17.57
N GLY A 223 -5.82 -16.03 -18.69
CA GLY A 223 -6.35 -17.37 -18.94
C GLY A 223 -5.39 -18.50 -18.55
N GLN A 224 -4.19 -18.19 -18.07
CA GLN A 224 -3.17 -19.19 -17.75
C GLN A 224 -3.35 -19.77 -16.35
N ASP A 225 -3.08 -21.06 -16.18
CA ASP A 225 -3.16 -21.73 -14.87
C ASP A 225 -2.10 -21.21 -13.89
N ARG A 226 -0.93 -20.83 -14.41
CA ARG A 226 0.17 -20.32 -13.60
C ARG A 226 0.61 -18.98 -14.13
N VAL A 227 0.57 -17.98 -13.26
CA VAL A 227 1.04 -16.62 -13.57
C VAL A 227 1.99 -16.15 -12.49
N TRP A 228 2.87 -15.21 -12.83
CA TRP A 228 3.74 -14.60 -11.85
C TRP A 228 3.79 -13.07 -12.02
N LEU A 229 3.93 -12.40 -10.87
CA LEU A 229 3.91 -10.96 -10.71
C LEU A 229 5.10 -10.55 -9.83
N GLY A 230 5.80 -9.52 -10.26
CA GLY A 230 6.87 -8.84 -9.51
C GLY A 230 6.95 -7.37 -9.92
N ARG A 231 7.98 -6.67 -9.46
CA ARG A 231 8.18 -5.23 -9.75
C ARG A 231 8.30 -4.92 -11.23
N GLU A 232 8.87 -5.82 -11.99
CA GLU A 232 8.98 -5.72 -13.45
C GLU A 232 7.63 -5.80 -14.17
N THR A 233 6.57 -6.23 -13.49
CA THR A 233 5.19 -6.27 -14.01
C THR A 233 4.28 -5.19 -13.40
N GLU A 234 4.83 -4.33 -12.54
CA GLU A 234 4.06 -3.29 -11.85
C GLU A 234 3.24 -2.40 -12.80
N PRO A 235 3.79 -1.89 -13.93
CA PRO A 235 3.02 -1.06 -14.85
C PRO A 235 1.79 -1.77 -15.43
N GLN A 236 1.92 -3.06 -15.78
CA GLN A 236 0.83 -3.84 -16.37
C GLN A 236 -0.26 -4.18 -15.35
N VAL A 237 0.12 -4.30 -14.08
CA VAL A 237 -0.83 -4.48 -12.97
C VAL A 237 -1.59 -3.19 -12.71
N ASP A 238 -0.88 -2.06 -12.69
CA ASP A 238 -1.49 -0.74 -12.51
C ASP A 238 -2.45 -0.40 -13.66
N GLU A 239 -2.07 -0.74 -14.91
CA GLU A 239 -2.94 -0.63 -16.09
C GLU A 239 -4.18 -1.52 -15.98
N TRP A 240 -4.02 -2.79 -15.60
CA TRP A 240 -5.15 -3.70 -15.41
C TRP A 240 -6.11 -3.21 -14.32
N ILE A 241 -5.60 -2.70 -13.18
CA ILE A 241 -6.44 -2.13 -12.13
C ILE A 241 -7.21 -0.92 -12.66
N ARG A 242 -6.54 -0.01 -13.39
CA ARG A 242 -7.21 1.15 -13.97
C ARG A 242 -8.32 0.74 -14.92
N ASP A 243 -8.04 -0.17 -15.84
CA ASP A 243 -8.96 -0.50 -16.94
C ASP A 243 -10.12 -1.39 -16.48
N GLU A 244 -9.94 -2.22 -15.45
CA GLU A 244 -10.93 -3.23 -15.03
C GLU A 244 -11.64 -2.88 -13.72
N MET A 245 -11.08 -1.98 -12.89
CA MET A 245 -11.63 -1.67 -11.56
C MET A 245 -12.06 -0.23 -11.36
N LEU A 246 -11.74 0.69 -12.28
CA LEU A 246 -12.06 2.11 -12.13
C LEU A 246 -13.02 2.56 -13.23
N ASP A 247 -14.00 3.40 -12.87
CA ASP A 247 -14.90 4.02 -13.85
C ASP A 247 -14.18 5.17 -14.57
N PRO A 248 -14.08 5.16 -15.91
CA PRO A 248 -13.42 6.23 -16.66
C PRO A 248 -14.00 7.62 -16.42
N ASN A 249 -15.31 7.76 -16.19
CA ASN A 249 -15.95 9.05 -15.96
C ASN A 249 -15.56 9.61 -14.59
N ASP A 250 -15.54 8.76 -13.57
CA ASP A 250 -15.08 9.15 -12.23
C ASP A 250 -13.60 9.59 -12.25
N LEU A 251 -12.78 8.98 -13.12
CA LEU A 251 -11.40 9.40 -13.34
C LEU A 251 -11.28 10.73 -14.07
N ASP A 252 -12.16 11.02 -15.03
CA ASP A 252 -12.23 12.31 -15.72
C ASP A 252 -12.55 13.44 -14.72
N ASP A 253 -13.53 13.21 -13.84
CA ASP A 253 -13.91 14.13 -12.77
C ASP A 253 -12.75 14.36 -11.78
N LEU A 254 -12.04 13.29 -11.43
CA LEU A 254 -10.87 13.39 -10.55
C LEU A 254 -9.72 14.17 -11.20
N ARG A 255 -9.50 14.03 -12.52
CA ARG A 255 -8.50 14.81 -13.28
C ARG A 255 -8.86 16.29 -13.33
N ALA A 256 -10.15 16.61 -13.47
CA ALA A 256 -10.65 17.98 -13.50
C ALA A 256 -10.65 18.64 -12.12
N ARG A 257 -10.53 17.88 -11.03
CA ARG A 257 -10.58 18.38 -9.65
C ARG A 257 -9.46 19.39 -9.38
N LYS A 258 -9.86 20.59 -8.97
CA LYS A 258 -8.97 21.68 -8.51
C LYS A 258 -9.52 22.27 -7.23
N PHE A 259 -8.64 22.55 -6.28
CA PHE A 259 -8.99 23.24 -5.05
C PHE A 259 -8.78 24.75 -5.20
N ALA A 260 -9.28 25.50 -4.21
CA ALA A 260 -9.10 26.96 -4.19
C ALA A 260 -7.61 27.34 -4.27
N PRO A 261 -7.27 28.49 -4.89
CA PRO A 261 -5.90 28.97 -4.93
C PRO A 261 -5.31 29.11 -3.53
N GLY A 262 -4.13 28.52 -3.30
CA GLY A 262 -3.45 28.53 -2.02
C GLY A 262 -3.88 27.44 -1.03
N THR A 263 -4.73 26.48 -1.44
CA THR A 263 -4.97 25.27 -0.66
C THR A 263 -3.69 24.41 -0.62
N THR A 264 -3.00 24.44 0.51
CA THR A 264 -1.76 23.69 0.77
C THR A 264 -1.98 22.33 1.44
N VAL A 265 -3.12 22.15 2.09
CA VAL A 265 -3.54 20.91 2.75
C VAL A 265 -4.77 20.36 2.05
N LEU A 266 -4.76 19.06 1.75
CA LEU A 266 -5.89 18.35 1.19
C LEU A 266 -7.13 18.52 2.10
N PRO A 267 -8.28 19.00 1.56
CA PRO A 267 -9.48 19.20 2.35
C PRO A 267 -9.95 17.92 3.06
N GLU A 268 -10.71 18.10 4.15
CA GLU A 268 -11.37 16.97 4.81
C GLU A 268 -12.32 16.27 3.82
N GLY A 269 -12.39 14.94 3.89
CA GLY A 269 -13.17 14.13 2.95
C GLY A 269 -12.44 13.75 1.66
N GLU A 270 -11.43 14.50 1.24
CA GLU A 270 -10.72 14.29 -0.03
C GLU A 270 -9.60 13.22 0.07
N THR A 271 -9.36 12.65 1.26
CA THR A 271 -8.35 11.59 1.45
C THR A 271 -8.65 10.34 0.62
N LEU A 272 -9.92 9.96 0.50
CA LEU A 272 -10.38 8.86 -0.35
C LEU A 272 -11.55 9.34 -1.21
N PRO A 273 -11.28 9.80 -2.44
CA PRO A 273 -12.32 10.17 -3.39
C PRO A 273 -13.27 9.01 -3.68
N SER A 274 -14.54 9.33 -3.95
CA SER A 274 -15.59 8.35 -4.30
C SER A 274 -15.18 7.39 -5.42
N ALA A 275 -14.46 7.92 -6.43
CA ALA A 275 -13.89 7.18 -7.55
C ALA A 275 -13.01 5.97 -7.13
N PHE A 276 -12.48 5.98 -5.91
CA PHE A 276 -11.59 4.95 -5.39
C PHE A 276 -12.19 4.15 -4.23
N GLU A 277 -13.39 4.44 -3.75
CA GLU A 277 -13.94 3.79 -2.55
C GLU A 277 -14.12 2.28 -2.73
N GLU A 278 -14.67 1.84 -3.88
CA GLU A 278 -14.87 0.40 -4.14
C GLU A 278 -13.55 -0.36 -4.22
N VAL A 279 -12.61 0.11 -5.04
CA VAL A 279 -11.28 -0.50 -5.16
C VAL A 279 -10.51 -0.43 -3.83
N PHE A 280 -10.68 0.64 -3.05
CA PHE A 280 -10.09 0.74 -1.71
C PHE A 280 -10.63 -0.34 -0.78
N SER A 281 -11.94 -0.60 -0.82
CA SER A 281 -12.58 -1.65 -0.02
C SER A 281 -12.02 -3.04 -0.37
N ASP A 282 -11.83 -3.33 -1.66
CA ASP A 282 -11.17 -4.56 -2.14
C ASP A 282 -9.73 -4.69 -1.59
N PHE A 283 -8.95 -3.61 -1.64
CA PHE A 283 -7.57 -3.59 -1.14
C PHE A 283 -7.51 -3.72 0.38
N ALA A 284 -8.39 -3.03 1.11
CA ALA A 284 -8.44 -3.09 2.57
C ALA A 284 -8.85 -4.50 3.03
N ALA A 285 -9.81 -5.13 2.37
CA ALA A 285 -10.21 -6.51 2.63
C ALA A 285 -9.07 -7.50 2.34
N ALA A 286 -8.41 -7.37 1.18
CA ALA A 286 -7.27 -8.20 0.79
C ALA A 286 -6.09 -8.05 1.76
N LEU A 287 -5.73 -6.82 2.11
CA LEU A 287 -4.65 -6.54 3.07
C LEU A 287 -4.99 -7.09 4.46
N LYS A 288 -6.25 -6.95 4.89
CA LYS A 288 -6.73 -7.52 6.16
C LYS A 288 -6.48 -9.03 6.20
N GLU A 289 -6.66 -9.80 5.13
CA GLU A 289 -6.37 -11.25 5.16
C GLU A 289 -4.92 -11.60 5.50
N VAL A 290 -3.96 -10.76 5.12
CA VAL A 290 -2.52 -11.05 5.26
C VAL A 290 -1.84 -10.24 6.38
N TRP A 291 -2.37 -9.08 6.75
CA TRP A 291 -1.86 -8.25 7.83
C TRP A 291 -2.34 -8.75 9.19
N ARG A 292 -1.90 -9.96 9.54
CA ARG A 292 -2.30 -10.69 10.73
C ARG A 292 -1.12 -10.77 11.69
N PRO A 293 -0.96 -9.86 12.65
CA PRO A 293 0.22 -9.88 13.52
C PRO A 293 0.43 -11.27 14.15
N ASN A 294 1.65 -11.80 14.04
CA ASN A 294 2.02 -12.99 14.79
C ASN A 294 2.07 -12.69 16.30
N GLN A 295 2.33 -13.69 17.13
CA GLN A 295 2.27 -13.52 18.58
C GLN A 295 3.24 -12.44 19.09
N GLU A 296 4.43 -12.35 18.52
CA GLU A 296 5.47 -11.39 18.89
C GLU A 296 5.06 -9.96 18.51
N LEU A 297 4.70 -9.73 17.25
CA LEU A 297 4.26 -8.42 16.78
C LEU A 297 2.98 -7.97 17.52
N ALA A 298 2.05 -8.88 17.79
CA ALA A 298 0.85 -8.58 18.57
C ALA A 298 1.18 -8.17 20.01
N ALA A 299 2.20 -8.75 20.63
CA ALA A 299 2.65 -8.35 21.96
C ALA A 299 3.26 -6.95 21.96
N LEU A 300 4.09 -6.65 20.96
CA LEU A 300 4.67 -5.32 20.76
C LEU A 300 3.59 -4.24 20.52
N VAL A 301 2.59 -4.53 19.70
CA VAL A 301 1.45 -3.61 19.46
C VAL A 301 0.68 -3.36 20.75
N ARG A 302 0.42 -4.41 21.55
CA ARG A 302 -0.23 -4.24 22.86
C ARG A 302 0.61 -3.37 23.81
N LYS A 303 1.91 -3.62 23.90
CA LYS A 303 2.82 -2.83 24.74
C LYS A 303 2.78 -1.36 24.36
N GLN A 304 2.94 -1.04 23.07
CA GLN A 304 2.93 0.35 22.61
C GLN A 304 1.58 1.04 22.84
N ARG A 305 0.46 0.32 22.68
CA ARG A 305 -0.86 0.88 23.01
C ARG A 305 -0.95 1.30 24.48
N MET A 306 -0.40 0.50 25.39
CA MET A 306 -0.37 0.84 26.81
C MET A 306 0.55 2.05 27.07
N GLU A 307 1.72 2.09 26.45
CA GLU A 307 2.67 3.23 26.54
C GLU A 307 2.04 4.55 26.08
N LEU A 308 1.20 4.51 25.04
CA LEU A 308 0.52 5.69 24.49
C LEU A 308 -0.82 6.00 25.20
N GLY A 309 -1.20 5.27 26.26
CA GLY A 309 -2.49 5.48 26.92
C GLY A 309 -3.71 5.13 26.07
N LEU A 310 -3.54 4.39 24.96
CA LEU A 310 -4.63 3.95 24.08
C LEU A 310 -5.47 2.80 24.67
N GLY A 311 -5.19 2.42 25.91
CA GLY A 311 -5.94 1.45 26.73
C GLY A 311 -5.75 -0.01 26.35
N GLY A 312 -5.99 -0.89 27.33
CA GLY A 312 -5.95 -2.36 27.20
C GLY A 312 -7.23 -2.97 26.63
N GLY A 313 -8.29 -2.16 26.46
CA GLY A 313 -9.58 -2.57 25.91
C GLY A 313 -9.39 -3.43 24.66
N GLY A 314 -9.75 -4.70 24.79
CA GLY A 314 -9.58 -5.68 23.74
C GLY A 314 -10.28 -5.22 22.46
N LEU A 315 -9.75 -5.63 21.30
CA LEU A 315 -10.27 -5.42 19.96
C LEU A 315 -11.71 -5.91 19.72
N ARG A 316 -12.45 -6.29 20.77
CA ARG A 316 -13.62 -7.15 20.69
C ARG A 316 -14.91 -6.44 20.25
N HIS A 317 -15.03 -5.11 20.38
CA HIS A 317 -16.33 -4.44 20.14
C HIS A 317 -16.35 -3.28 19.14
N ARG A 318 -15.35 -3.08 18.26
CA ARG A 318 -15.66 -2.38 17.00
C ARG A 318 -16.20 -3.45 16.06
N LYS A 319 -17.45 -3.35 15.61
CA LYS A 319 -18.09 -4.32 14.67
C LYS A 319 -17.30 -4.54 13.37
N HIS A 320 -16.25 -3.73 13.11
CA HIS A 320 -15.34 -3.85 11.97
C HIS A 320 -13.85 -3.98 12.35
N SER A 321 -13.51 -4.06 13.65
CA SER A 321 -12.14 -4.36 14.11
C SER A 321 -11.74 -5.78 13.71
N PRO A 322 -10.60 -5.99 13.01
CA PRO A 322 -10.08 -7.32 12.75
C PRO A 322 -9.75 -8.01 14.08
N THR A 323 -10.59 -8.93 14.54
CA THR A 323 -10.27 -9.78 15.69
C THR A 323 -9.18 -10.78 15.28
N TRP A 324 -7.93 -10.37 15.48
CA TRP A 324 -6.76 -11.22 15.26
C TRP A 324 -6.63 -12.23 16.41
N GLY A 325 -7.13 -13.44 16.19
CA GLY A 325 -6.75 -14.63 16.97
C GLY A 325 -7.43 -14.74 18.35
N GLY A 326 -8.70 -15.14 18.36
CA GLY A 326 -9.33 -15.68 19.56
C GLY A 326 -8.82 -17.10 19.84
N ASN A 327 -7.88 -17.23 20.78
CA ASN A 327 -7.55 -18.51 21.39
C ASN A 327 -8.81 -19.00 22.12
N ARG A 328 -9.56 -19.96 21.53
CA ARG A 328 -10.60 -20.70 22.26
C ARG A 328 -9.91 -21.45 23.39
N ARG A 329 -10.06 -20.96 24.62
CA ARG A 329 -9.87 -21.80 25.81
C ARG A 329 -10.81 -23.00 25.64
N LYS A 330 -10.23 -24.20 25.43
CA LYS A 330 -10.95 -25.46 25.51
C LYS A 330 -11.48 -25.59 26.94
N GLY A 331 -12.80 -25.72 27.12
CA GLY A 331 -13.33 -26.22 28.39
C GLY A 331 -14.70 -25.73 28.88
N ALA A 332 -15.49 -24.99 28.10
CA ALA A 332 -16.86 -24.64 28.52
C ALA A 332 -17.88 -25.11 27.49
N ALA A 333 -18.91 -25.79 27.99
CA ALA A 333 -20.10 -26.27 27.29
C ALA A 333 -20.87 -25.11 26.63
N PRO A 334 -21.79 -25.35 25.68
CA PRO A 334 -22.56 -24.28 25.06
C PRO A 334 -23.49 -23.68 26.11
N VAL A 335 -23.13 -22.51 26.63
CA VAL A 335 -24.02 -21.66 27.42
C VAL A 335 -24.79 -20.79 26.45
N ASP A 336 -26.09 -20.75 26.66
CA ASP A 336 -27.08 -19.97 25.94
C ASP A 336 -26.66 -18.50 25.90
N THR A 337 -26.31 -17.99 24.72
CA THR A 337 -25.94 -16.58 24.53
C THR A 337 -27.21 -15.75 24.50
N SER A 338 -27.68 -15.32 25.66
CA SER A 338 -28.74 -14.33 25.79
C SER A 338 -28.42 -13.36 26.93
N GLN A 339 -28.40 -12.07 26.61
CA GLN A 339 -28.33 -10.89 27.48
C GLN A 339 -27.06 -10.66 28.31
N ASP A 340 -26.43 -11.68 28.90
CA ASP A 340 -25.28 -11.47 29.81
C ASP A 340 -24.00 -10.98 29.10
N ASP A 341 -23.80 -11.37 27.84
CA ASP A 341 -22.67 -10.90 27.03
C ASP A 341 -22.81 -9.41 26.65
N GLU A 342 -24.02 -8.92 26.36
CA GLU A 342 -24.23 -7.50 26.03
C GLU A 342 -24.08 -6.58 27.24
N GLU A 343 -24.40 -7.07 28.44
CA GLU A 343 -24.27 -6.32 29.69
C GLU A 343 -22.80 -6.26 30.16
N GLN A 344 -22.05 -7.38 30.07
CA GLN A 344 -20.59 -7.38 30.28
C GLN A 344 -19.84 -6.52 29.26
N ASP A 345 -20.31 -6.52 28.00
CA ASP A 345 -19.75 -5.67 26.93
C ASP A 345 -19.97 -4.17 27.21
N ARG A 346 -21.09 -3.81 27.84
CA ARG A 346 -21.41 -2.44 28.25
C ARG A 346 -20.57 -2.00 29.45
N GLU A 347 -20.41 -2.85 30.45
CA GLU A 347 -19.54 -2.57 31.61
C GLU A 347 -18.06 -2.43 31.21
N ALA A 348 -17.54 -3.31 30.34
CA ALA A 348 -16.17 -3.21 29.84
C ALA A 348 -15.92 -1.94 29.00
N TRP A 349 -16.97 -1.43 28.34
CA TRP A 349 -16.92 -0.15 27.64
C TRP A 349 -16.97 1.03 28.62
N GLU A 350 -17.88 1.03 29.58
CA GLU A 350 -18.01 2.09 30.60
C GLU A 350 -16.71 2.23 31.41
N LEU A 351 -16.07 1.11 31.78
CA LEU A 351 -14.74 1.08 32.40
C LEU A 351 -13.63 1.61 31.45
N GLY A 352 -13.66 1.24 30.17
CA GLY A 352 -12.67 1.69 29.18
C GLY A 352 -12.87 3.10 28.64
N VAL A 353 -14.03 3.73 28.87
CA VAL A 353 -14.32 5.15 28.60
C VAL A 353 -13.91 6.01 29.79
N ALA A 354 -14.15 5.54 31.02
CA ALA A 354 -13.70 6.21 32.23
C ALA A 354 -12.17 6.35 32.26
N GLU A 355 -11.42 5.31 31.86
CA GLU A 355 -9.94 5.39 31.73
C GLU A 355 -9.46 6.38 30.65
N ARG A 356 -10.31 6.83 29.72
CA ARG A 356 -9.94 7.80 28.68
C ARG A 356 -10.14 9.24 29.10
N ALA A 357 -10.89 9.51 30.16
CA ALA A 357 -11.20 10.87 30.60
C ALA A 357 -9.98 11.62 31.16
N ASP A 358 -8.96 10.88 31.63
CA ASP A 358 -7.76 11.43 32.27
C ASP A 358 -6.64 11.77 31.28
N ARG A 359 -6.77 11.41 30.00
CA ARG A 359 -5.78 11.71 28.95
C ARG A 359 -6.33 12.62 27.85
N GLY A 360 -5.46 13.37 27.20
CA GLY A 360 -5.77 14.03 25.94
C GLY A 360 -5.78 13.08 24.74
N PRO A 361 -6.20 13.56 23.56
CA PRO A 361 -6.22 12.76 22.34
C PRO A 361 -4.80 12.40 21.89
N VAL A 362 -4.65 11.20 21.32
CA VAL A 362 -3.39 10.73 20.72
C VAL A 362 -3.51 10.83 19.21
N VAL A 363 -2.74 11.74 18.62
CA VAL A 363 -2.73 12.00 17.19
C VAL A 363 -1.40 11.52 16.61
N GLY A 364 -1.45 10.51 15.76
CA GLY A 364 -0.28 10.05 15.01
C GLY A 364 0.09 11.04 13.91
N LEU A 365 1.37 11.13 13.59
CA LEU A 365 1.90 11.96 12.50
C LEU A 365 2.95 11.18 11.71
N HIS A 366 2.70 10.88 10.44
CA HIS A 366 3.71 10.28 9.57
C HIS A 366 4.51 11.40 8.89
N LEU A 367 5.77 11.53 9.30
CA LEU A 367 6.72 12.44 8.65
C LEU A 367 7.49 11.65 7.60
N GLY A 368 7.13 11.86 6.34
CA GLY A 368 7.92 11.32 5.24
C GLY A 368 9.24 12.10 5.16
N GLY A 369 10.37 11.40 5.06
CA GLY A 369 11.62 12.04 4.65
C GLY A 369 11.48 12.74 3.29
N PRO A 370 12.34 13.71 2.98
CA PRO A 370 12.25 14.49 1.75
C PRO A 370 12.26 13.55 0.54
N LYS A 371 11.17 13.55 -0.23
CA LYS A 371 11.07 12.78 -1.48
C LYS A 371 11.26 13.70 -2.68
N PRO A 372 11.99 13.26 -3.72
CA PRO A 372 12.12 14.03 -4.94
C PRO A 372 10.74 14.30 -5.57
N SER A 373 10.37 15.59 -5.56
CA SER A 373 9.32 16.32 -6.27
C SER A 373 8.16 15.50 -6.87
N LEU A 374 7.29 14.92 -6.04
CA LEU A 374 5.93 14.65 -6.50
C LEU A 374 5.19 15.99 -6.55
N SER A 375 4.79 16.43 -7.74
CA SER A 375 4.04 17.68 -7.88
C SER A 375 2.66 17.52 -7.27
N LEU A 376 2.40 18.27 -6.20
CA LEU A 376 1.10 18.27 -5.51
C LEU A 376 -0.04 18.83 -6.40
N SER A 377 0.29 19.52 -7.49
CA SER A 377 -0.68 19.96 -8.50
C SER A 377 -1.43 18.82 -9.19
N LEU A 378 -0.87 17.61 -9.19
CA LEU A 378 -1.54 16.40 -9.66
C LEU A 378 -2.76 16.03 -8.80
N PHE A 379 -2.77 16.49 -7.54
CA PHE A 379 -3.89 16.32 -6.61
C PHE A 379 -4.76 17.58 -6.52
N GLY A 380 -4.62 18.51 -7.46
CA GLY A 380 -5.40 19.75 -7.48
C GLY A 380 -4.99 20.80 -6.43
N LEU A 381 -3.90 20.56 -5.68
CA LEU A 381 -3.34 21.53 -4.73
C LEU A 381 -2.53 22.60 -5.46
N SER A 382 -2.47 23.80 -4.90
CA SER A 382 -1.74 24.92 -5.48
C SER A 382 -0.93 25.67 -4.42
N PRO A 383 0.28 26.13 -4.76
CA PRO A 383 1.05 26.96 -3.84
C PRO A 383 0.32 28.28 -3.59
N PRO A 384 0.55 28.93 -2.44
CA PRO A 384 -0.06 30.21 -2.13
C PRO A 384 0.30 31.30 -3.16
N PRO A 385 -0.64 32.21 -3.47
CA PRO A 385 -0.39 33.30 -4.42
C PRO A 385 0.77 34.18 -3.95
N GLY A 386 1.71 34.48 -4.87
CA GLY A 386 2.94 35.22 -4.56
C GLY A 386 4.15 34.37 -4.17
N ALA A 387 3.96 33.06 -3.90
CA ALA A 387 5.04 32.13 -3.60
C ALA A 387 5.71 31.52 -4.85
N ALA A 388 5.61 32.16 -6.02
CA ALA A 388 6.15 31.62 -7.27
C ALA A 388 7.67 31.35 -7.21
N ALA A 389 8.41 32.11 -6.40
CA ALA A 389 9.84 31.87 -6.12
C ALA A 389 10.10 30.78 -5.06
N ALA A 390 9.08 30.42 -4.26
CA ALA A 390 9.10 29.37 -3.26
C ALA A 390 8.33 28.10 -3.72
N ALA A 391 8.08 27.94 -5.03
CA ALA A 391 7.55 26.69 -5.58
C ALA A 391 8.46 25.48 -5.30
N SER A 392 9.73 25.72 -4.96
CA SER A 392 10.70 24.74 -4.45
C SER A 392 10.51 24.37 -2.97
N SER A 393 9.58 24.98 -2.23
CA SER A 393 9.24 24.60 -0.86
C SER A 393 7.87 23.94 -0.72
N PHE A 394 7.07 23.89 -1.80
CA PHE A 394 5.81 23.13 -1.83
C PHE A 394 6.11 21.67 -2.15
N HIS A 395 6.68 20.97 -1.16
CA HIS A 395 7.14 19.60 -1.29
C HIS A 395 6.50 18.69 -0.24
N VAL A 396 6.28 17.44 -0.64
CA VAL A 396 5.93 16.35 0.26
C VAL A 396 7.00 16.27 1.36
N GLY A 397 6.59 16.46 2.61
CA GLY A 397 7.47 16.35 3.78
C GLY A 397 7.63 17.63 4.61
N ASP A 398 7.11 18.80 4.17
CA ASP A 398 7.08 19.99 5.04
C ASP A 398 6.22 19.71 6.28
N PRO A 399 6.76 19.86 7.51
CA PRO A 399 6.02 19.60 8.75
C PRO A 399 4.86 20.59 9.00
N SER A 400 4.75 21.70 8.25
CA SER A 400 3.67 22.68 8.40
C SER A 400 2.28 22.09 8.12
N ALA A 401 2.14 21.33 7.02
CA ALA A 401 0.88 20.74 6.61
C ALA A 401 0.40 19.64 7.58
N PRO A 402 1.26 18.68 8.00
CA PRO A 402 0.93 17.73 9.06
C PRO A 402 0.54 18.40 10.39
N LEU A 403 1.23 19.46 10.82
CA LEU A 403 0.87 20.20 12.05
C LEU A 403 -0.47 20.91 11.94
N ALA A 404 -0.75 21.58 10.83
CA ALA A 404 -2.06 22.20 10.58
C ALA A 404 -3.19 21.16 10.63
N ALA A 405 -2.97 19.98 10.03
CA ALA A 405 -3.92 18.88 10.10
C ALA A 405 -4.05 18.29 11.53
N ALA A 406 -3.01 18.38 12.36
CA ALA A 406 -3.03 17.94 13.76
C ALA A 406 -3.87 18.85 14.64
N HIS A 407 -3.79 20.16 14.41
CA HIS A 407 -4.69 21.16 14.99
C HIS A 407 -6.14 20.89 14.60
N ASP A 408 -6.41 20.66 13.31
CA ASP A 408 -7.75 20.30 12.83
C ASP A 408 -8.29 19.02 13.49
N ALA A 409 -7.46 17.98 13.59
CA ALA A 409 -7.84 16.72 14.21
C ALA A 409 -8.14 16.87 15.69
N THR A 410 -7.31 17.62 16.43
CA THR A 410 -7.50 17.88 17.86
C THR A 410 -8.77 18.69 18.10
N ARG A 411 -9.04 19.70 17.25
CA ARG A 411 -10.30 20.45 17.28
C ARG A 411 -11.50 19.53 17.08
N ARG A 412 -11.46 18.60 16.11
CA ARG A 412 -12.56 17.62 15.88
C ARG A 412 -12.75 16.62 17.02
N LEU A 413 -11.65 16.26 17.69
CA LEU A 413 -11.66 15.35 18.82
C LEU A 413 -12.09 16.02 20.13
N THR A 414 -12.10 17.35 20.22
CA THR A 414 -12.55 18.11 21.40
C THR A 414 -13.91 18.77 21.18
N HIS A 415 -14.22 19.12 19.93
CA HIS A 415 -15.45 19.78 19.52
C HIS A 415 -16.05 19.09 18.29
N ALA A 416 -17.24 18.52 18.43
CA ALA A 416 -18.03 18.05 17.29
C ALA A 416 -19.15 19.04 16.97
N SER A 417 -19.34 19.33 15.69
CA SER A 417 -20.47 20.09 15.18
C SER A 417 -21.10 19.39 13.97
N SER A 418 -22.24 19.89 13.47
CA SER A 418 -22.83 19.39 12.22
C SER A 418 -21.93 19.64 11.00
N ALA A 419 -21.17 20.73 11.00
CA ALA A 419 -20.23 21.10 9.94
C ALA A 419 -18.89 20.38 10.04
N SER A 420 -18.50 19.92 11.23
CA SER A 420 -17.29 19.15 11.48
C SER A 420 -17.58 18.05 12.50
N PRO A 421 -18.19 16.93 12.04
CA PRO A 421 -18.58 15.84 12.92
C PRO A 421 -17.34 15.10 13.45
N SER A 422 -17.50 14.49 14.63
CA SER A 422 -16.51 13.54 15.15
C SER A 422 -16.24 12.42 14.13
N TYR A 423 -15.05 11.82 14.18
CA TYR A 423 -14.65 10.76 13.25
C TYR A 423 -15.53 9.51 13.28
N SER A 424 -16.36 9.33 14.31
CA SER A 424 -17.38 8.29 14.35
C SER A 424 -18.74 8.89 14.70
N ARG A 425 -19.75 8.58 13.87
CA ARG A 425 -21.16 8.90 14.15
C ARG A 425 -21.72 8.07 15.29
N VAL A 426 -21.35 6.80 15.34
CA VAL A 426 -21.91 5.83 16.29
C VAL A 426 -21.23 5.96 17.65
N ARG A 427 -19.95 6.35 17.67
CA ARG A 427 -19.14 6.43 18.89
C ARG A 427 -18.21 7.65 18.87
N PRO A 428 -18.76 8.87 18.98
CA PRO A 428 -17.93 10.06 19.02
C PRO A 428 -16.98 9.98 20.21
N THR A 429 -15.68 9.94 19.94
CA THR A 429 -14.65 10.10 20.97
C THR A 429 -14.41 11.59 21.13
N LEU A 430 -14.99 12.17 22.18
CA LEU A 430 -14.80 13.56 22.53
C LEU A 430 -13.95 13.67 23.80
N PHE A 431 -12.89 14.46 23.71
CA PHE A 431 -11.99 14.77 24.80
C PHE A 431 -12.34 16.14 25.39
N PRO A 432 -12.12 16.37 26.70
CA PRO A 432 -12.36 17.69 27.28
C PRO A 432 -11.49 18.77 26.60
N PRO A 433 -12.01 19.99 26.34
CA PRO A 433 -11.31 21.03 25.59
C PRO A 433 -9.98 21.51 26.18
N GLY A 434 -9.72 21.24 27.46
CA GLY A 434 -8.47 21.61 28.14
C GLY A 434 -7.41 20.50 28.16
N THR A 435 -7.67 19.34 27.54
CA THR A 435 -6.69 18.24 27.53
C THR A 435 -5.62 18.45 26.48
N THR A 436 -4.35 18.35 26.87
CA THR A 436 -3.22 18.45 25.95
C THR A 436 -3.13 17.21 25.06
N ALA A 437 -3.19 17.42 23.75
CA ALA A 437 -3.03 16.35 22.78
C ALA A 437 -1.58 15.83 22.73
N THR A 438 -1.42 14.52 22.55
CA THR A 438 -0.11 13.90 22.33
C THR A 438 0.10 13.65 20.85
N LEU A 439 1.13 14.27 20.26
CA LEU A 439 1.55 14.00 18.87
C LEU A 439 2.58 12.88 18.85
N VAL A 440 2.26 11.79 18.16
CA VAL A 440 3.15 10.64 18.04
C VAL A 440 3.74 10.60 16.63
N ALA A 441 5.01 10.99 16.49
CA ALA A 441 5.71 11.00 15.22
C ALA A 441 6.15 9.59 14.81
N LEU A 442 5.62 9.12 13.66
CA LEU A 442 6.13 7.99 12.91
C LEU A 442 7.16 8.49 11.89
N THR A 443 8.43 8.37 12.26
CA THR A 443 9.56 8.74 11.39
C THR A 443 10.78 7.87 11.67
N ALA A 444 11.51 7.56 10.61
CA ALA A 444 12.84 6.96 10.70
C ALA A 444 13.94 8.02 10.79
N ASN A 445 13.63 9.30 10.54
CA ASN A 445 14.58 10.40 10.51
C ASN A 445 14.46 11.25 11.79
N SER A 446 15.54 11.32 12.56
CA SER A 446 15.69 12.19 13.74
C SER A 446 15.57 13.65 13.37
N SER A 447 16.22 14.08 12.29
CA SER A 447 16.18 15.45 11.80
C SER A 447 14.75 15.95 11.56
N ALA A 448 13.91 15.14 10.93
CA ALA A 448 12.50 15.46 10.70
C ALA A 448 11.70 15.56 12.01
N PHE A 449 12.04 14.74 13.02
CA PHE A 449 11.43 14.83 14.33
C PHE A 449 11.87 16.10 15.07
N ASP A 450 13.17 16.42 15.05
CA ASP A 450 13.73 17.60 15.70
C ASP A 450 13.17 18.88 15.07
N GLU A 451 13.03 18.91 13.73
CA GLU A 451 12.38 20.01 13.01
C GLU A 451 10.92 20.17 13.45
N LEU A 452 10.15 19.07 13.53
CA LEU A 452 8.77 19.12 14.04
C LEU A 452 8.74 19.65 15.48
N ALA A 453 9.60 19.15 16.36
CA ALA A 453 9.60 19.49 17.78
C ALA A 453 10.04 20.93 18.05
N ALA A 454 10.93 21.48 17.20
CA ALA A 454 11.42 22.86 17.32
C ALA A 454 10.42 23.93 16.86
N ARG A 455 9.32 23.53 16.19
CA ARG A 455 8.35 24.48 15.64
C ARG A 455 7.48 25.12 16.74
N PRO A 456 7.23 26.44 16.68
CA PRO A 456 6.36 27.12 17.65
C PRO A 456 4.95 26.53 17.71
N GLU A 457 4.42 26.07 16.57
CA GLU A 457 3.08 25.48 16.49
C GLU A 457 2.98 24.11 17.21
N SER A 458 4.11 23.49 17.55
CA SER A 458 4.19 22.22 18.26
C SER A 458 4.09 22.37 19.78
N VAL A 459 4.25 23.58 20.33
CA VAL A 459 4.27 23.85 21.79
C VAL A 459 2.95 23.49 22.47
N GLU A 460 1.84 23.49 21.74
CA GLU A 460 0.51 23.13 22.25
C GLU A 460 0.33 21.62 22.44
N PHE A 461 1.31 20.82 22.02
CA PHE A 461 1.25 19.37 22.04
C PHE A 461 2.33 18.76 22.92
N ASN A 462 2.03 17.58 23.47
CA ASN A 462 3.06 16.66 23.95
C ASN A 462 3.63 15.88 22.76
N VAL A 463 4.75 16.34 22.20
CA VAL A 463 5.37 15.71 21.02
C VAL A 463 6.28 14.57 21.44
N VAL A 464 5.98 13.36 20.96
CA VAL A 464 6.75 12.14 21.24
C VAL A 464 7.03 11.37 19.95
N ARG A 465 8.11 10.58 19.94
CA ARG A 465 8.40 9.61 18.89
C ARG A 465 7.92 8.23 19.32
N THR A 466 7.64 7.34 18.36
CA THR A 466 7.41 5.93 18.66
C THR A 466 8.62 5.30 19.36
N SER A 467 8.38 4.37 20.30
CA SER A 467 9.43 3.79 21.14
C SER A 467 10.42 2.96 20.32
N ALA A 468 11.73 3.24 20.42
CA ALA A 468 12.75 2.44 19.75
C ALA A 468 12.75 0.97 20.24
N PRO A 469 13.40 0.03 19.52
CA PRO A 469 13.73 -1.28 20.08
C PRO A 469 14.50 -1.13 21.40
N ALA A 470 14.35 -2.11 22.29
CA ALA A 470 15.00 -2.03 23.58
C ALA A 470 16.53 -2.05 23.43
N SER A 471 17.24 -1.32 24.28
CA SER A 471 18.69 -1.13 24.13
C SER A 471 19.47 -2.44 24.25
N ASP A 472 18.97 -3.40 25.04
CA ASP A 472 19.52 -4.76 25.14
C ASP A 472 19.33 -5.56 23.84
N GLU A 473 18.21 -5.38 23.14
CA GLU A 473 17.99 -5.98 21.82
C GLU A 473 18.88 -5.38 20.74
N LEU A 474 19.22 -4.09 20.85
CA LEU A 474 20.15 -3.40 19.95
C LEU A 474 21.61 -3.74 20.28
N ALA A 475 21.97 -3.85 21.56
CA ALA A 475 23.34 -4.10 22.03
C ALA A 475 23.97 -5.37 21.43
N ARG A 476 23.15 -6.39 21.13
CA ARG A 476 23.62 -7.61 20.46
C ARG A 476 24.16 -7.38 19.04
N TRP A 477 23.84 -6.23 18.43
CA TRP A 477 24.28 -5.83 17.10
C TRP A 477 25.45 -4.83 17.12
N ASP A 478 25.78 -4.24 18.26
CA ASP A 478 26.87 -3.27 18.36
C ASP A 478 28.22 -3.86 17.95
N GLY A 479 28.47 -5.13 18.31
CA GLY A 479 29.66 -5.86 17.87
C GLY A 479 29.73 -6.12 16.36
N VAL A 480 28.59 -6.07 15.66
CA VAL A 480 28.53 -6.25 14.19
C VAL A 480 28.90 -4.96 13.46
N PHE A 481 28.57 -3.79 14.03
CA PHE A 481 28.94 -2.49 13.48
C PHE A 481 30.34 -2.01 13.92
N GLY A 482 30.80 -2.44 15.10
CA GLY A 482 32.04 -1.96 15.74
C GLY A 482 33.36 -2.47 15.16
N ASN A 483 33.37 -3.39 14.19
CA ASN A 483 34.62 -3.88 13.58
C ASN A 483 35.15 -3.00 12.44
N GLY A 484 34.47 -1.90 12.12
CA GLY A 484 34.86 -0.94 11.10
C GLY A 484 35.63 0.27 11.64
N GLY A 485 36.77 0.05 12.29
CA GLY A 485 37.76 1.10 12.56
C GLY A 485 37.49 1.97 13.79
N ALA A 486 38.43 1.93 14.73
CA ALA A 486 38.55 2.89 15.81
C ALA A 486 38.74 4.31 15.25
N SER A 487 37.66 5.08 15.15
CA SER A 487 37.73 6.53 15.26
C SER A 487 36.81 6.98 16.40
N SER A 488 37.46 7.68 17.32
CA SER A 488 36.98 8.22 18.57
C SER A 488 35.80 9.18 18.42
N GLY A 489 34.78 8.99 19.26
CA GLY A 489 33.97 10.08 19.81
C GLY A 489 32.89 10.67 18.90
N GLU A 490 31.86 9.90 18.58
CA GLU A 490 30.45 10.32 18.44
C GLU A 490 29.63 9.16 17.81
N GLY A 491 28.85 8.45 18.63
CA GLY A 491 27.71 7.63 18.19
C GLY A 491 27.90 6.67 17.01
N GLY A 492 29.04 5.98 16.88
CA GLY A 492 29.35 5.08 15.74
C GLY A 492 28.60 3.74 15.69
N GLY A 493 27.50 3.58 16.43
CA GLY A 493 26.76 2.31 16.58
C GLY A 493 25.52 2.19 15.68
N ALA A 494 24.73 1.13 15.91
CA ALA A 494 23.42 0.92 15.28
C ALA A 494 22.52 2.17 15.36
N ASP A 495 22.65 2.96 16.42
CA ASP A 495 21.94 4.22 16.64
C ASP A 495 22.08 5.24 15.50
N ARG A 496 23.25 5.32 14.84
CA ARG A 496 23.45 6.21 13.67
C ARG A 496 22.80 5.70 12.39
N LEU A 497 22.56 4.39 12.29
CA LEU A 497 21.73 3.80 11.24
C LEU A 497 20.23 3.98 11.53
N LEU A 498 19.87 4.14 12.81
CA LEU A 498 18.49 4.37 13.27
C LEU A 498 18.10 5.85 13.29
N SER A 499 19.08 6.75 13.25
CA SER A 499 18.84 8.18 13.26
C SER A 499 18.36 8.68 11.91
N GLU A 500 18.91 8.21 10.78
CA GLU A 500 18.53 8.68 9.45
C GLU A 500 18.35 7.51 8.46
N TRP A 501 17.22 7.49 7.77
CA TRP A 501 16.89 6.44 6.81
C TRP A 501 17.66 6.59 5.50
N ASP A 502 18.41 5.55 5.14
CA ASP A 502 19.04 5.40 3.83
C ASP A 502 18.82 3.98 3.29
N GLN A 503 18.15 3.88 2.13
CA GLN A 503 17.79 2.59 1.51
C GLN A 503 19.01 1.80 1.02
N LYS A 504 20.04 2.48 0.52
CA LYS A 504 21.26 1.83 0.02
C LYS A 504 22.02 1.24 1.20
N ARG A 505 22.22 2.05 2.24
CA ARG A 505 22.85 1.66 3.49
C ARG A 505 22.09 0.53 4.18
N TRP A 506 20.75 0.60 4.19
CA TRP A 506 19.90 -0.49 4.63
C TRP A 506 20.24 -1.78 3.89
N ASN A 507 20.23 -1.75 2.55
CA ASN A 507 20.49 -2.94 1.75
C ASN A 507 21.90 -3.51 1.93
N ASP A 508 22.91 -2.66 1.92
CA ASP A 508 24.33 -3.05 1.86
C ASP A 508 24.95 -3.36 3.23
N GLU A 509 24.62 -2.57 4.26
CA GLU A 509 25.34 -2.58 5.54
C GLU A 509 24.56 -3.26 6.68
N VAL A 510 23.22 -3.27 6.63
CA VAL A 510 22.42 -3.75 7.76
C VAL A 510 22.24 -5.28 7.70
N PRO A 511 22.64 -6.04 8.74
CA PRO A 511 22.44 -7.49 8.79
C PRO A 511 20.95 -7.87 8.75
N ARG A 512 20.63 -9.01 8.11
CA ARG A 512 19.23 -9.46 7.94
C ARG A 512 18.45 -9.57 9.26
N GLY A 513 19.06 -10.07 10.33
CA GLY A 513 18.38 -10.18 11.62
C GLY A 513 18.04 -8.82 12.26
N LEU A 514 18.89 -7.80 12.05
CA LEU A 514 18.59 -6.44 12.47
C LEU A 514 17.53 -5.80 11.57
N LYS A 515 17.59 -6.01 10.25
CA LYS A 515 16.54 -5.58 9.31
C LYS A 515 15.16 -6.07 9.77
N VAL A 516 15.08 -7.33 10.17
CA VAL A 516 13.84 -7.94 10.68
C VAL A 516 13.37 -7.30 11.98
N LEU A 517 14.27 -7.08 12.95
CA LEU A 517 13.93 -6.41 14.20
C LEU A 517 13.36 -5.00 13.96
N LEU A 518 14.04 -4.19 13.16
CA LEU A 518 13.63 -2.81 12.90
C LEU A 518 12.31 -2.74 12.11
N ALA A 519 12.16 -3.60 11.11
CA ALA A 519 10.92 -3.73 10.35
C ALA A 519 9.74 -4.16 11.23
N ARG A 520 9.98 -5.00 12.25
CA ARG A 520 8.96 -5.41 13.22
C ARG A 520 8.47 -4.24 14.06
N HIS A 521 9.38 -3.38 14.52
CA HIS A 521 9.03 -2.15 15.23
C HIS A 521 8.30 -1.15 14.32
N PHE A 522 8.71 -1.02 13.06
CA PHE A 522 7.97 -0.24 12.09
C PHE A 522 6.54 -0.77 11.85
N ALA A 523 6.39 -2.08 11.67
CA ALA A 523 5.08 -2.73 11.51
C ALA A 523 4.22 -2.57 12.77
N ARG A 524 4.82 -2.61 13.97
CA ARG A 524 4.16 -2.31 15.25
C ARG A 524 3.60 -0.89 15.22
N ASP A 525 4.45 0.09 14.95
CA ASP A 525 4.08 1.52 14.97
C ASP A 525 2.97 1.83 13.99
N LEU A 526 3.16 1.38 12.74
CA LEU A 526 2.19 1.56 11.69
C LEU A 526 0.85 0.91 12.07
N THR A 527 0.87 -0.32 12.58
CA THR A 527 -0.36 -0.99 13.05
C THR A 527 -1.01 -0.23 14.21
N THR A 528 -0.21 0.24 15.17
CA THR A 528 -0.71 0.91 16.36
C THR A 528 -1.43 2.21 15.99
N LEU A 529 -0.75 3.08 15.22
CA LEU A 529 -1.29 4.37 14.83
C LEU A 529 -2.44 4.23 13.83
N SER A 530 -2.32 3.33 12.84
CA SER A 530 -3.38 3.11 11.86
C SER A 530 -4.65 2.53 12.43
N LEU A 531 -4.61 1.75 13.53
CA LEU A 531 -5.82 1.10 14.07
C LEU A 531 -6.36 1.74 15.35
N TYR A 532 -5.49 2.27 16.21
CA TYR A 532 -5.86 2.63 17.58
C TYR A 532 -5.68 4.09 17.94
N ALA A 533 -4.86 4.86 17.21
CA ALA A 533 -4.78 6.30 17.46
C ALA A 533 -6.15 6.98 17.24
N ASP A 534 -6.40 8.05 18.00
CA ASP A 534 -7.66 8.80 17.93
C ASP A 534 -7.76 9.54 16.60
N ALA A 535 -6.63 10.00 16.07
CA ALA A 535 -6.44 10.40 14.68
C ALA A 535 -5.03 10.02 14.19
N PHE A 536 -4.84 9.88 12.88
CA PHE A 536 -3.53 9.63 12.28
C PHE A 536 -3.38 10.40 10.97
N ILE A 537 -2.44 11.34 10.95
CA ILE A 537 -2.20 12.21 9.82
C ILE A 537 -1.04 11.65 9.02
N VAL A 538 -1.26 11.48 7.72
CA VAL A 538 -0.33 10.83 6.81
C VAL A 538 -0.17 11.61 5.51
N SER A 539 0.77 11.17 4.69
CA SER A 539 0.93 11.61 3.31
C SER A 539 0.60 10.43 2.40
N ALA A 540 -0.48 10.50 1.61
CA ALA A 540 -0.78 9.46 0.63
C ALA A 540 0.15 9.53 -0.60
N ALA A 541 0.95 10.59 -0.73
CA ALA A 541 2.09 10.59 -1.64
C ALA A 541 3.17 9.58 -1.19
N SER A 542 3.18 9.20 0.09
CA SER A 542 4.04 8.16 0.64
C SER A 542 3.41 6.76 0.56
N PRO A 543 4.15 5.71 0.15
CA PRO A 543 3.72 4.32 0.32
C PRO A 543 3.30 3.99 1.76
N THR A 544 4.00 4.55 2.76
CA THR A 544 3.66 4.34 4.17
C THR A 544 2.30 4.93 4.53
N GLY A 545 1.99 6.14 4.07
CA GLY A 545 0.69 6.76 4.33
C GLY A 545 -0.46 6.04 3.60
N ARG A 546 -0.24 5.58 2.36
CA ARG A 546 -1.24 4.75 1.66
C ARG A 546 -1.49 3.41 2.32
N LEU A 547 -0.43 2.77 2.83
CA LEU A 547 -0.57 1.55 3.61
C LEU A 547 -1.30 1.82 4.93
N ALA A 548 -0.99 2.93 5.61
CA ALA A 548 -1.67 3.34 6.83
C ALA A 548 -3.18 3.54 6.63
N LEU A 549 -3.58 4.15 5.51
CA LEU A 549 -4.97 4.33 5.12
C LEU A 549 -5.66 2.97 4.94
N LEU A 550 -5.07 2.05 4.16
CA LEU A 550 -5.64 0.72 3.95
C LEU A 550 -5.81 -0.06 5.26
N LEU A 551 -4.83 0.02 6.16
CA LEU A 551 -4.92 -0.62 7.47
C LEU A 551 -6.06 -0.05 8.32
N SER A 552 -6.33 1.24 8.19
CA SER A 552 -7.42 1.89 8.92
C SER A 552 -8.82 1.40 8.51
N GLY A 553 -8.94 0.81 7.32
CA GLY A 553 -10.19 0.39 6.71
C GLY A 553 -11.03 1.56 6.16
N GLU A 554 -12.15 1.23 5.54
CA GLU A 554 -13.04 2.23 4.91
C GLU A 554 -13.55 3.27 5.91
N GLU A 555 -14.01 2.83 7.09
CA GLU A 555 -14.43 3.74 8.18
C GLU A 555 -13.28 4.66 8.62
N GLY A 556 -12.05 4.14 8.64
CA GLY A 556 -10.88 4.90 9.05
C GLY A 556 -10.46 5.98 8.06
N ALA A 557 -10.68 5.76 6.76
CA ALA A 557 -10.30 6.69 5.68
C ALA A 557 -11.43 7.65 5.29
N VAL A 558 -12.67 7.15 5.17
CA VAL A 558 -13.85 7.93 4.76
C VAL A 558 -14.49 8.64 5.95
N GLY A 559 -14.65 7.96 7.09
CA GLY A 559 -15.35 8.53 8.24
C GLY A 559 -16.84 8.76 7.98
N PRO A 560 -17.47 9.72 8.68
CA PRO A 560 -18.90 9.99 8.53
C PRO A 560 -19.20 10.68 7.19
N ARG A 561 -20.41 10.46 6.67
CA ARG A 561 -20.86 11.02 5.37
C ARG A 561 -22.03 11.98 5.53
N ASP A 562 -22.10 13.09 4.82
CA ASP A 562 -23.27 13.98 4.82
C ASP A 562 -24.55 13.31 4.24
N PHE A 563 -25.64 14.08 4.15
CA PHE A 563 -26.91 13.60 3.59
C PHE A 563 -26.86 13.32 2.08
N HIS A 564 -25.86 13.84 1.38
CA HIS A 564 -25.61 13.65 -0.05
C HIS A 564 -24.60 12.53 -0.33
N GLY A 565 -24.06 11.88 0.71
CA GLY A 565 -23.06 10.83 0.61
C GLY A 565 -21.61 11.34 0.59
N GLY A 566 -21.39 12.65 0.68
CA GLY A 566 -20.09 13.29 0.75
C GLY A 566 -19.35 12.95 2.04
N SER A 567 -18.08 12.60 1.94
CA SER A 567 -17.22 12.22 3.06
C SER A 567 -16.79 13.45 3.88
N PHE A 568 -16.84 13.38 5.21
CA PHE A 568 -16.19 14.37 6.10
C PHE A 568 -14.75 13.96 6.49
N GLY A 569 -14.25 12.87 5.93
CA GLY A 569 -12.93 12.32 6.25
C GLY A 569 -12.94 11.51 7.54
N GLY A 570 -12.20 10.39 7.49
CA GLY A 570 -12.01 9.51 8.63
C GLY A 570 -10.87 9.93 9.53
N ARG A 571 -10.65 9.13 10.58
CA ARG A 571 -9.59 9.36 11.56
C ARG A 571 -8.18 9.28 10.97
N VAL A 572 -8.00 8.58 9.84
CA VAL A 572 -6.73 8.54 9.12
C VAL A 572 -6.85 9.44 7.90
N ARG A 573 -6.16 10.58 7.93
CA ARG A 573 -6.28 11.65 6.93
C ARG A 573 -4.96 11.87 6.21
N SER A 574 -5.04 12.01 4.89
CA SER A 574 -3.91 12.46 4.09
C SER A 574 -3.89 13.98 3.97
N VAL A 575 -2.71 14.59 4.02
CA VAL A 575 -2.54 16.06 3.93
C VAL A 575 -2.18 16.57 2.54
N ASP A 576 -1.70 15.73 1.64
CA ASP A 576 -1.04 16.18 0.40
C ASP A 576 -1.53 15.48 -0.87
N ALA A 577 -2.09 14.29 -0.74
CA ALA A 577 -2.55 13.49 -1.86
C ALA A 577 -3.78 12.65 -1.46
N TRP A 578 -4.68 12.37 -2.39
CA TRP A 578 -5.65 11.30 -2.18
C TRP A 578 -4.98 9.93 -2.26
N TRP A 579 -5.60 8.93 -1.64
CA TRP A 579 -5.21 7.54 -1.84
C TRP A 579 -5.35 7.13 -3.32
N SER A 580 -4.47 6.25 -3.82
CA SER A 580 -4.61 5.65 -5.15
C SER A 580 -4.22 4.16 -5.12
N PRO A 581 -4.85 3.32 -5.95
CA PRO A 581 -4.62 1.87 -5.94
C PRO A 581 -3.33 1.43 -6.67
N THR A 582 -2.73 2.31 -7.46
CA THR A 582 -1.52 2.06 -8.29
C THR A 582 -0.24 2.47 -7.59
N ALA A 583 0.93 2.14 -8.12
CA ALA A 583 2.19 2.66 -7.57
C ALA A 583 2.31 4.18 -7.70
N ARG A 584 1.83 4.72 -8.83
CA ARG A 584 1.92 6.13 -9.23
C ARG A 584 0.54 6.65 -9.61
N VAL A 585 0.18 7.84 -9.11
CA VAL A 585 -1.13 8.44 -9.43
C VAL A 585 -1.31 8.67 -10.93
N GLN A 586 -0.22 8.96 -11.66
CA GLN A 586 -0.23 9.13 -13.11
C GLN A 586 -0.67 7.86 -13.85
N ALA A 587 -0.42 6.66 -13.28
CA ALA A 587 -0.90 5.42 -13.88
C ALA A 587 -2.43 5.35 -13.91
N VAL A 588 -3.10 5.98 -12.94
CA VAL A 588 -4.57 6.10 -12.90
C VAL A 588 -5.06 7.23 -13.79
N LEU A 589 -4.44 8.40 -13.71
CA LEU A 589 -4.91 9.58 -14.43
C LEU A 589 -4.64 9.53 -15.93
N GLY A 590 -3.80 8.60 -16.41
CA GLY A 590 -3.29 8.64 -17.78
C GLY A 590 -2.13 9.63 -17.89
N ALA A 591 -1.25 9.39 -18.86
CA ALA A 591 -0.10 10.24 -19.15
C ALA A 591 -0.49 11.46 -19.99
#